data_AF-A0A968VMG5-F1
#
_entry.id   AF-A0A968VMG5-F1
#
_cell.length_a   1.000
_cell.length_b   1.000
_cell.length_c   1.000
_cell.angle_alpha   90.00
_cell.angle_beta   90.00
_cell.angle_gamma   90.00
#
_symmetry.space_group_name_H-M   'P 1'
#
loop_
_entity.id
_entity.type
_entity.pdbx_description
1 polymer ?
#
loop_
_entity_poly.entity_id
_entity_poly.type
_entity_poly.pdbx_seq_one_letter_code
_entity_poly.pdbx_strand_id
1 'polypeptide(L)'
;MKRKVKWLLGSFSGQRYVENSRFFYEYLVENTNEDVLWITKSNKVYNHLKSKNYPVEYFYSFKAIIWALRSKVVIRSYSLDDTSIFSLLNINSKIYINLSHGIPFKQNNNISFSVLKRIIRSIFGIYINSLTTYILAESKNSIIDIKKIYKPEKIFLAGAPRTDFVLSKKNKNQKKSKTIMYAPTFREYRYNLFDDKSISKMNKFLHSLNTKG
;
A
#
# COMPACT_ATOMS: atom_id res chain seq x y z
N MET A 1 16.65 -25.70 16.81
CA MET A 1 16.02 -24.39 16.51
C MET A 1 15.45 -24.42 15.10
N LYS A 2 14.16 -24.10 14.91
CA LYS A 2 13.59 -23.92 13.57
C LYS A 2 14.20 -22.68 12.92
N ARG A 3 14.53 -22.77 11.63
CA ARG A 3 15.06 -21.65 10.86
C ARG A 3 13.94 -20.65 10.61
N LYS A 4 14.16 -19.37 10.95
CA LYS A 4 13.22 -18.28 10.66
C LYS A 4 13.00 -18.14 9.15
N VAL A 5 11.74 -17.93 8.80
CA VAL A 5 11.26 -17.61 7.46
C VAL A 5 11.46 -16.11 7.22
N LYS A 6 11.88 -15.76 6.01
CA LYS A 6 12.11 -14.35 5.62
C LYS A 6 10.93 -13.76 4.87
N TRP A 7 10.44 -12.63 5.36
CA TRP A 7 9.30 -11.88 4.87
C TRP A 7 9.78 -10.53 4.32
N LEU A 8 9.45 -10.23 3.08
CA LEU A 8 9.84 -9.00 2.41
C LEU A 8 8.63 -8.14 2.08
N LEU A 9 8.70 -6.86 2.46
CA LEU A 9 7.63 -5.89 2.24
C LEU A 9 8.16 -4.59 1.65
N GLY A 10 7.27 -3.89 0.97
CA GLY A 10 7.42 -2.49 0.57
C GLY A 10 6.09 -1.95 0.08
N SER A 11 6.06 -0.69 -0.37
CA SER A 11 4.82 -0.03 -0.79
C SER A 11 5.08 1.10 -1.76
N PHE A 12 4.08 1.36 -2.60
CA PHE A 12 4.01 2.48 -3.52
C PHE A 12 5.25 2.57 -4.43
N SER A 13 5.57 1.47 -5.11
CA SER A 13 6.76 1.32 -5.96
C SER A 13 8.10 1.53 -5.22
N GLY A 14 8.10 1.27 -3.91
CA GLY A 14 9.24 1.38 -3.01
C GLY A 14 9.45 2.79 -2.43
N GLN A 15 8.56 3.74 -2.72
CA GLN A 15 8.77 5.17 -2.42
C GLN A 15 8.15 5.63 -1.10
N ARG A 16 7.07 4.98 -0.64
CA ARG A 16 6.27 5.46 0.49
C ARG A 16 6.09 4.38 1.54
N TYR A 17 5.92 4.82 2.78
CA TYR A 17 5.57 3.96 3.92
C TYR A 17 4.11 4.21 4.32
N VAL A 18 3.20 3.55 3.62
CA VAL A 18 1.76 3.84 3.65
C VAL A 18 0.89 2.60 3.43
N GLU A 19 -0.41 2.78 3.69
CA GLU A 19 -1.50 1.83 3.40
C GLU A 19 -1.33 0.45 4.06
N ASN A 20 -1.98 -0.56 3.49
CA ASN A 20 -2.08 -1.90 4.06
C ASN A 20 -0.71 -2.51 4.36
N SER A 21 0.26 -2.35 3.45
CA SER A 21 1.62 -2.86 3.65
C SER A 21 2.29 -2.26 4.88
N ARG A 22 2.11 -0.96 5.15
CA ARG A 22 2.68 -0.32 6.35
C ARG A 22 2.10 -0.95 7.62
N PHE A 23 0.77 -0.94 7.75
CA PHE A 23 0.13 -1.41 8.98
C PHE A 23 0.38 -2.90 9.20
N PHE A 24 0.38 -3.70 8.13
CA PHE A 24 0.69 -5.11 8.24
C PHE A 24 2.17 -5.36 8.59
N TYR A 25 3.09 -4.54 8.06
CA TYR A 25 4.50 -4.60 8.45
C TYR A 25 4.70 -4.27 9.94
N GLU A 26 4.07 -3.19 10.44
CA GLU A 26 4.13 -2.84 11.87
C GLU A 26 3.61 -3.99 12.73
N TYR A 27 2.45 -4.56 12.37
CA TYR A 27 1.90 -5.75 13.05
C TYR A 27 2.86 -6.94 13.03
N LEU A 28 3.47 -7.26 11.88
CA LEU A 28 4.41 -8.37 11.78
C LEU A 28 5.65 -8.17 12.66
N VAL A 29 6.26 -6.99 12.61
CA VAL A 29 7.45 -6.67 13.44
C VAL A 29 7.17 -6.88 14.93
N GLU A 30 5.94 -6.60 15.38
CA GLU A 30 5.55 -6.69 16.78
C GLU A 30 5.02 -8.07 17.20
N ASN A 31 4.47 -8.85 16.27
CA ASN A 31 3.67 -10.05 16.60
C ASN A 31 4.20 -11.35 15.99
N THR A 32 5.31 -11.33 15.24
CA THR A 32 5.92 -12.56 14.70
C THR A 32 7.36 -12.75 15.15
N ASN A 33 7.76 -14.02 15.26
CA ASN A 33 9.15 -14.41 15.47
C ASN A 33 9.94 -14.53 14.16
N GLU A 34 9.29 -14.37 13.01
CA GLU A 34 9.89 -14.47 11.69
C GLU A 34 10.77 -13.26 11.36
N ASP A 35 11.65 -13.43 10.39
CA ASP A 35 12.55 -12.38 9.93
C ASP A 35 11.78 -11.48 8.94
N VAL A 36 11.43 -10.26 9.37
CA VAL A 36 10.67 -9.29 8.56
C VAL A 36 11.60 -8.17 8.09
N LEU A 37 11.50 -7.78 6.83
CA LEU A 37 12.26 -6.65 6.28
C LEU A 37 11.39 -5.76 5.39
N TRP A 38 11.46 -4.46 5.65
CA TRP A 38 11.01 -3.43 4.72
C TRP A 38 12.14 -2.99 3.78
N ILE A 39 11.86 -2.85 2.49
CA ILE A 39 12.78 -2.25 1.52
C ILE A 39 12.21 -0.96 0.92
N THR A 40 13.06 0.04 0.71
CA THR A 40 12.62 1.34 0.18
C THR A 40 13.69 2.03 -0.68
N LYS A 41 13.24 2.74 -1.71
CA LYS A 41 14.03 3.65 -2.55
C LYS A 41 14.12 5.06 -1.95
N SER A 42 13.36 5.34 -0.89
CA SER A 42 13.28 6.66 -0.26
C SER A 42 14.18 6.75 0.95
N ASN A 43 15.19 7.63 0.89
CA ASN A 43 16.05 7.92 2.04
C ASN A 43 15.25 8.44 3.24
N LYS A 44 14.16 9.19 2.98
CA LYS A 44 13.26 9.68 4.04
C LYS A 44 12.59 8.51 4.77
N VAL A 45 12.09 7.51 4.03
CA VAL A 45 11.47 6.33 4.64
C VAL A 45 12.52 5.48 5.35
N TYR A 46 13.68 5.27 4.73
CA TYR A 46 14.78 4.51 5.33
C TYR A 46 15.20 5.10 6.69
N ASN A 47 15.50 6.39 6.72
CA ASN A 47 15.90 7.08 7.94
C ASN A 47 14.79 7.07 9.00
N HIS A 48 13.52 7.24 8.60
CA HIS A 48 12.38 7.18 9.51
C HIS A 48 12.21 5.82 10.17
N LEU A 49 12.38 4.73 9.42
CA LEU A 49 12.26 3.38 9.96
C LEU A 49 13.49 3.00 10.79
N LYS A 50 14.68 3.39 10.36
CA LYS A 50 15.91 3.20 11.14
C LYS A 50 15.84 3.91 12.49
N SER A 51 15.37 5.15 12.54
CA SER A 51 15.28 5.90 13.81
C SER A 51 14.28 5.29 14.80
N LYS A 52 13.36 4.46 14.33
CA LYS A 52 12.41 3.70 15.16
C LYS A 52 12.91 2.30 15.53
N ASN A 53 14.11 1.90 15.09
CA ASN A 53 14.63 0.53 15.16
C ASN A 53 13.78 -0.50 14.41
N TYR A 54 13.07 -0.09 13.36
CA TYR A 54 12.29 -1.00 12.53
C TYR A 54 13.20 -1.63 11.45
N PRO A 55 13.11 -2.96 11.20
CA PRO A 55 13.91 -3.64 10.17
C PRO A 55 13.75 -3.07 8.75
N VAL A 56 14.73 -2.29 8.30
CA VAL A 56 14.69 -1.65 6.99
C VAL A 56 16.04 -1.72 6.27
N GLU A 57 16.00 -1.89 4.96
CA GLU A 57 17.15 -1.77 4.07
C GLU A 57 16.84 -0.89 2.85
N TYR A 58 17.88 -0.23 2.34
CA TYR A 58 17.75 0.52 1.09
C TYR A 58 17.57 -0.45 -0.08
N PHE A 59 16.65 -0.13 -1.00
CA PHE A 59 16.18 -1.03 -2.06
C PHE A 59 17.32 -1.58 -2.94
N TYR A 60 18.33 -0.75 -3.18
CA TYR A 60 19.49 -1.08 -4.02
C TYR A 60 20.68 -1.64 -3.24
N SER A 61 20.55 -1.80 -1.92
CA SER A 61 21.63 -2.39 -1.11
C SER A 61 21.79 -3.87 -1.40
N PHE A 62 23.03 -4.36 -1.29
CA PHE A 62 23.34 -5.79 -1.44
C PHE A 62 22.51 -6.66 -0.47
N LYS A 63 22.29 -6.18 0.75
CA LYS A 63 21.47 -6.86 1.75
C LYS A 63 20.01 -6.98 1.31
N ALA A 64 19.41 -5.92 0.75
CA ALA A 64 18.06 -5.97 0.21
C ALA A 64 17.94 -6.97 -0.96
N ILE A 65 18.94 -7.01 -1.84
CA ILE A 65 18.98 -7.97 -2.96
C ILE A 65 19.02 -9.41 -2.45
N ILE A 66 19.91 -9.72 -1.51
CA ILE A 66 19.98 -11.06 -0.88
C ILE A 66 18.66 -11.43 -0.22
N TRP A 67 18.04 -10.47 0.48
CA TRP A 67 16.74 -10.69 1.10
C TRP A 67 15.66 -10.98 0.09
N ALA A 68 15.59 -10.24 -1.02
CA ALA A 68 14.64 -10.49 -2.10
C ALA A 68 14.82 -11.86 -2.75
N LEU A 69 16.07 -12.33 -2.92
CA LEU A 69 16.34 -13.66 -3.44
C LEU A 69 15.89 -14.77 -2.48
N ARG A 70 16.10 -14.57 -1.17
CA ARG A 70 15.94 -15.61 -0.13
C ARG A 70 14.61 -15.54 0.63
N SER A 71 13.83 -14.48 0.48
CA SER A 71 12.52 -14.35 1.11
C SER A 71 11.60 -15.45 0.63
N LYS A 72 10.86 -16.04 1.57
CA LYS A 72 9.82 -17.04 1.29
C LYS A 72 8.44 -16.43 1.21
N VAL A 73 8.25 -15.27 1.82
CA VAL A 73 7.00 -14.51 1.74
C VAL A 73 7.32 -13.12 1.19
N VAL A 74 6.60 -12.71 0.15
CA VAL A 74 6.71 -11.39 -0.47
C VAL A 74 5.33 -10.73 -0.41
N ILE A 75 5.24 -9.57 0.22
CA ILE A 75 3.97 -8.89 0.45
C ILE A 75 3.98 -7.55 -0.26
N ARG A 76 2.88 -7.28 -0.96
CA ARG A 76 2.66 -6.06 -1.77
C ARG A 76 1.25 -5.54 -1.57
N SER A 77 1.02 -4.26 -1.86
CA SER A 77 -0.32 -3.67 -1.85
C SER A 77 -0.66 -2.90 -3.11
N TYR A 78 0.34 -2.27 -3.74
CA TYR A 78 0.13 -1.32 -4.81
C TYR A 78 0.67 -1.82 -6.15
N SER A 79 1.96 -2.15 -6.21
CA SER A 79 2.61 -2.57 -7.45
C SER A 79 3.69 -3.62 -7.21
N LEU A 80 4.27 -4.09 -8.30
CA LEU A 80 5.44 -4.96 -8.29
C LEU A 80 6.65 -4.31 -7.65
N ASP A 81 6.87 -3.06 -8.02
CA ASP A 81 8.03 -2.29 -7.64
C ASP A 81 7.97 -1.86 -6.17
N ASP A 82 6.87 -2.19 -5.48
CA ASP A 82 6.78 -2.15 -4.02
C ASP A 82 7.97 -2.90 -3.43
N THR A 83 8.35 -4.02 -4.05
CA THR A 83 9.52 -4.83 -3.67
C THR A 83 10.51 -4.97 -4.81
N SER A 84 11.64 -5.64 -4.56
CA SER A 84 12.70 -5.81 -5.55
C SER A 84 12.31 -6.79 -6.65
N ILE A 85 12.73 -6.51 -7.90
CA ILE A 85 12.54 -7.42 -9.04
C ILE A 85 13.16 -8.81 -8.78
N PHE A 86 14.23 -8.87 -7.98
CA PHE A 86 14.86 -10.13 -7.58
C PHE A 86 13.94 -11.02 -6.72
N SER A 87 12.86 -10.47 -6.18
CA SER A 87 11.82 -11.26 -5.52
C SER A 87 11.07 -12.18 -6.48
N LEU A 88 11.12 -11.91 -7.79
CA LEU A 88 10.55 -12.73 -8.86
C LEU A 88 11.50 -13.84 -9.34
N LEU A 89 12.65 -14.03 -8.70
CA LEU A 89 13.47 -15.21 -8.94
C LEU A 89 13.08 -16.31 -7.96
N ASN A 90 13.16 -17.58 -8.39
CA ASN A 90 12.75 -18.77 -7.62
C ASN A 90 11.29 -18.74 -7.14
N ILE A 91 10.39 -18.28 -8.03
CA ILE A 91 8.95 -18.04 -7.77
C ILE A 91 8.27 -19.25 -7.14
N ASN A 92 8.53 -20.45 -7.65
CA ASN A 92 7.91 -21.69 -7.16
C ASN A 92 8.23 -22.02 -5.69
N SER A 93 9.19 -21.30 -5.09
CA SER A 93 9.61 -21.50 -3.70
C SER A 93 9.15 -20.37 -2.77
N LYS A 94 8.27 -19.47 -3.26
CA LYS A 94 7.82 -18.25 -2.58
C LYS A 94 6.31 -18.13 -2.59
N ILE A 95 5.79 -17.50 -1.54
CA ILE A 95 4.40 -17.12 -1.38
C ILE A 95 4.29 -15.62 -1.65
N TYR A 96 3.42 -15.24 -2.58
CA TYR A 96 3.15 -13.84 -2.89
C TYR A 96 1.79 -13.44 -2.34
N ILE A 97 1.78 -12.46 -1.44
CA ILE A 97 0.57 -11.95 -0.80
C ILE A 97 0.29 -10.54 -1.33
N ASN A 98 -0.91 -10.33 -1.87
CA ASN A 98 -1.39 -9.02 -2.25
C ASN A 98 -2.42 -8.52 -1.22
N LEU A 99 -2.10 -7.45 -0.51
CA LEU A 99 -3.00 -6.84 0.48
C LEU A 99 -4.06 -5.93 -0.15
N SER A 100 -4.06 -5.78 -1.47
CA SER A 100 -4.89 -4.82 -2.21
C SER A 100 -4.63 -3.36 -1.81
N HIS A 101 -5.08 -2.43 -2.66
CA HIS A 101 -5.05 -0.98 -2.41
C HIS A 101 -6.46 -0.37 -2.53
N GLY A 102 -7.49 -1.21 -2.33
CA GLY A 102 -8.89 -0.85 -2.48
C GLY A 102 -9.46 -1.24 -3.84
N ILE A 103 -10.77 -1.03 -4.00
CA ILE A 103 -11.50 -1.38 -5.23
C ILE A 103 -11.20 -0.30 -6.29
N PRO A 104 -10.67 -0.67 -7.46
CA PRO A 104 -10.47 0.29 -8.55
C PRO A 104 -11.81 0.82 -9.04
N PHE A 105 -12.08 2.11 -8.79
CA PHE A 105 -13.32 2.78 -9.22
C PHE A 105 -13.21 3.40 -10.63
N LYS A 106 -11.98 3.49 -11.17
CA LYS A 106 -11.72 4.06 -12.50
C LYS A 106 -11.09 2.99 -13.40
N GLN A 107 -11.59 2.93 -14.63
CA GLN A 107 -10.93 2.19 -15.70
C GLN A 107 -9.65 2.94 -16.08
N ASN A 108 -8.50 2.27 -16.00
CA ASN A 108 -7.22 2.87 -16.36
C ASN A 108 -7.17 3.07 -17.88
N ASN A 109 -7.60 4.23 -18.34
CA ASN A 109 -7.57 4.57 -19.76
C ASN A 109 -6.14 4.94 -20.19
N ASN A 110 -5.72 4.31 -21.29
CA ASN A 110 -4.54 4.52 -22.13
C ASN A 110 -3.53 5.59 -21.68
N ILE A 111 -2.52 5.15 -20.92
CA ILE A 111 -1.24 5.88 -20.84
C ILE A 111 -0.59 5.80 -22.22
N SER A 112 -0.08 6.93 -22.74
CA SER A 112 0.61 7.02 -24.03
C SER A 112 1.98 6.31 -23.98
N PHE A 113 1.96 4.98 -24.02
CA PHE A 113 3.14 4.17 -24.27
C PHE A 113 3.25 3.83 -25.75
N SER A 114 4.49 3.63 -26.23
CA SER A 114 4.69 2.97 -27.50
C SER A 114 3.97 1.60 -27.49
N VAL A 115 3.48 1.18 -28.65
CA VAL A 115 2.72 -0.08 -28.79
C VAL A 115 3.48 -1.26 -28.19
N LEU A 116 4.78 -1.34 -28.42
CA LEU A 116 5.66 -2.37 -27.86
C LEU A 116 5.70 -2.33 -26.33
N LYS A 117 5.91 -1.15 -25.72
CA LYS A 117 5.91 -1.02 -24.25
C LYS A 117 4.56 -1.40 -23.65
N ARG A 118 3.46 -1.05 -24.31
CA ARG A 118 2.11 -1.45 -23.89
C ARG A 118 1.95 -2.97 -23.87
N ILE A 119 2.37 -3.65 -24.94
CA ILE A 119 2.30 -5.12 -25.05
C ILE A 119 3.14 -5.79 -23.96
N ILE A 120 4.42 -5.39 -23.83
CA ILE A 120 5.32 -5.95 -22.80
C ILE A 120 4.72 -5.79 -21.41
N ARG A 121 4.20 -4.60 -21.11
CA ARG A 121 3.62 -4.31 -19.79
C ARG A 121 2.34 -5.10 -19.53
N SER A 122 1.52 -5.33 -20.55
CA SER A 122 0.34 -6.19 -20.44
C SER A 122 0.71 -7.64 -20.18
N ILE A 123 1.65 -8.21 -20.95
CA ILE A 123 2.11 -9.60 -20.77
C ILE A 123 2.76 -9.77 -19.39
N PHE A 124 3.66 -8.85 -19.03
CA PHE A 124 4.34 -8.88 -17.75
C PHE A 124 3.35 -8.69 -16.59
N GLY A 125 2.37 -7.79 -16.72
CA GLY A 125 1.31 -7.61 -15.74
C GLY A 125 0.47 -8.87 -15.53
N ILE A 126 0.06 -9.55 -16.62
CA ILE A 126 -0.68 -10.81 -16.56
C ILE A 126 0.14 -11.88 -15.84
N TYR A 127 1.40 -12.06 -16.23
CA TYR A 127 2.32 -13.02 -15.61
C TYR A 127 2.41 -12.78 -14.10
N ILE A 128 2.66 -11.55 -13.70
CA ILE A 128 2.78 -11.18 -12.30
C ILE A 128 1.51 -11.38 -11.50
N ASN A 129 0.36 -11.04 -12.08
CA ASN A 129 -0.91 -11.22 -11.41
C ASN A 129 -1.17 -12.71 -11.18
N SER A 130 -0.74 -13.57 -12.12
CA SER A 130 -0.79 -15.03 -11.96
C SER A 130 0.14 -15.56 -10.87
N LEU A 131 1.20 -14.83 -10.50
CA LEU A 131 2.08 -15.22 -9.40
C LEU A 131 1.48 -14.97 -8.00
N THR A 132 0.37 -14.23 -7.92
CA THR A 132 -0.25 -13.90 -6.62
C THR A 132 -0.80 -15.18 -6.00
N THR A 133 -0.16 -15.70 -4.96
CA THR A 133 -0.63 -16.88 -4.21
C THR A 133 -1.89 -16.55 -3.42
N TYR A 134 -1.82 -15.47 -2.63
CA TYR A 134 -2.90 -15.04 -1.74
C TYR A 134 -3.25 -13.59 -1.95
N ILE A 135 -4.55 -13.26 -1.82
CA ILE A 135 -5.02 -11.88 -1.93
C ILE A 135 -6.09 -11.58 -0.89
N LEU A 136 -6.04 -10.35 -0.36
CA LEU A 136 -7.03 -9.81 0.55
C LEU A 136 -8.17 -9.15 -0.24
N ALA A 137 -9.40 -9.47 0.14
CA ALA A 137 -10.63 -8.86 -0.37
C ALA A 137 -11.35 -8.15 0.77
N GLU A 138 -11.57 -6.83 0.62
CA GLU A 138 -12.23 -6.00 1.64
C GLU A 138 -13.76 -6.19 1.65
N SER A 139 -14.34 -6.74 0.57
CA SER A 139 -15.77 -7.00 0.45
C SER A 139 -16.07 -8.15 -0.52
N LYS A 140 -17.27 -8.74 -0.43
CA LYS A 140 -17.73 -9.77 -1.38
C LYS A 140 -17.72 -9.26 -2.83
N ASN A 141 -18.08 -7.99 -3.05
CA ASN A 141 -18.06 -7.39 -4.38
C ASN A 141 -16.63 -7.32 -4.94
N SER A 142 -15.64 -6.98 -4.11
CA SER A 142 -14.25 -6.92 -4.55
C SER A 142 -13.69 -8.26 -5.01
N ILE A 143 -14.24 -9.39 -4.53
CA ILE A 143 -13.84 -10.74 -4.96
C ILE A 143 -14.07 -10.93 -6.45
N ILE A 144 -15.18 -10.40 -6.98
CA ILE A 144 -15.53 -10.51 -8.40
C ILE A 144 -14.46 -9.83 -9.25
N ASP A 145 -14.05 -8.62 -8.89
CA ASP A 145 -13.03 -7.86 -9.63
C ASP A 145 -11.63 -8.44 -9.44
N ILE A 146 -11.31 -8.92 -8.24
CA ILE A 146 -10.06 -9.65 -7.98
C ILE A 146 -9.93 -10.85 -8.91
N LYS A 147 -10.99 -11.67 -9.05
CA LYS A 147 -10.96 -12.88 -9.90
C LYS A 147 -10.83 -12.58 -11.40
N LYS A 148 -11.19 -11.37 -11.85
CA LYS A 148 -10.96 -10.94 -13.24
C LYS A 148 -9.48 -10.64 -13.52
N ILE A 149 -8.74 -10.21 -12.51
CA ILE A 149 -7.36 -9.69 -12.66
C ILE A 149 -6.32 -10.71 -12.20
N TYR A 150 -6.61 -11.43 -11.12
CA TYR A 150 -5.70 -12.34 -10.43
C TYR A 150 -6.24 -13.77 -10.43
N LYS A 151 -5.33 -14.75 -10.36
CA LYS A 151 -5.67 -16.18 -10.20
C LYS A 151 -5.07 -16.73 -8.90
N PRO A 152 -5.49 -16.22 -7.73
CA PRO A 152 -4.94 -16.65 -6.46
C PRO A 152 -5.40 -18.05 -6.08
N GLU A 153 -4.56 -18.77 -5.34
CA GLU A 153 -4.94 -20.03 -4.69
C GLU A 153 -6.00 -19.79 -3.61
N LYS A 154 -5.89 -18.65 -2.90
CA LYS A 154 -6.84 -18.29 -1.85
C LYS A 154 -7.10 -16.79 -1.79
N ILE A 155 -8.38 -16.45 -1.64
CA ILE A 155 -8.84 -15.08 -1.37
C ILE A 155 -9.31 -15.02 0.09
N PHE A 156 -8.74 -14.10 0.85
CA PHE A 156 -9.13 -13.85 2.23
C PHE A 156 -10.13 -12.70 2.27
N LEU A 157 -11.39 -12.99 2.63
CA LEU A 157 -12.40 -11.97 2.87
C LEU A 157 -12.21 -11.42 4.30
N ALA A 158 -11.57 -10.25 4.41
CA ALA A 158 -11.28 -9.59 5.68
C ALA A 158 -11.12 -8.08 5.50
N GLY A 159 -11.17 -7.33 6.60
CA GLY A 159 -10.90 -5.89 6.59
C GLY A 159 -9.47 -5.56 6.14
N ALA A 160 -9.23 -4.30 5.81
CA ALA A 160 -7.92 -3.84 5.37
C ALA A 160 -7.01 -3.57 6.59
N PRO A 161 -5.71 -3.92 6.58
CA PRO A 161 -4.81 -3.59 7.68
C PRO A 161 -4.81 -2.08 8.04
N ARG A 162 -5.04 -1.20 7.06
CA ARG A 162 -5.17 0.25 7.31
C ARG A 162 -6.42 0.65 8.10
N THR A 163 -7.49 -0.13 8.06
CA THR A 163 -8.73 0.16 8.78
C THR A 163 -8.67 -0.29 10.23
N ASP A 164 -7.88 -1.32 10.55
CA ASP A 164 -7.74 -1.82 11.93
C ASP A 164 -7.21 -0.74 12.89
N PHE A 165 -6.27 0.09 12.40
CA PHE A 165 -5.78 1.24 13.16
C PHE A 165 -6.85 2.30 13.43
N VAL A 166 -7.78 2.51 12.48
CA VAL A 166 -8.88 3.46 12.65
C VAL A 166 -9.89 2.93 13.67
N LEU A 167 -10.21 1.63 13.58
CA LEU A 167 -11.19 0.97 14.44
C LEU A 167 -10.68 0.76 15.88
N SER A 168 -9.37 0.56 16.07
CA SER A 168 -8.76 0.34 17.39
C SER A 168 -8.67 1.62 18.24
N LYS A 169 -8.74 2.81 17.63
CA LYS A 169 -8.79 4.08 18.37
C LYS A 169 -10.16 4.27 19.02
N LYS A 170 -10.29 3.92 20.30
CA LYS A 170 -11.40 4.38 21.16
C LYS A 170 -11.46 5.91 21.11
N ASN A 171 -12.66 6.47 20.91
CA ASN A 171 -12.92 7.91 20.89
C ASN A 171 -12.43 8.56 22.19
N LYS A 172 -11.19 9.09 22.19
CA LYS A 172 -10.72 9.99 23.24
C LYS A 172 -11.49 11.30 23.10
N ASN A 173 -12.15 11.73 24.17
CA ASN A 173 -12.88 13.00 24.34
C ASN A 173 -12.62 14.00 23.20
N GLN A 174 -13.44 13.91 22.15
CA GLN A 174 -13.35 14.83 21.03
C GLN A 174 -13.79 16.21 21.53
N LYS A 175 -13.02 17.25 21.22
CA LYS A 175 -13.45 18.64 21.40
C LYS A 175 -14.86 18.80 20.79
N LYS A 176 -15.69 19.65 21.40
CA LYS A 176 -17.05 20.01 20.94
C LYS A 176 -17.07 20.80 19.60
N SER A 177 -16.22 20.45 18.64
CA SER A 177 -16.14 21.04 17.31
C SER A 177 -16.47 19.98 16.27
N LYS A 178 -17.45 20.27 15.40
CA LYS A 178 -17.72 19.42 14.24
C LYS A 178 -16.57 19.58 13.24
N THR A 179 -15.96 18.45 12.83
CA THR A 179 -14.92 18.43 11.81
C THR A 179 -15.49 17.88 10.52
N ILE A 180 -15.31 18.58 9.40
CA ILE A 180 -15.75 18.15 8.07
C ILE A 180 -14.51 17.78 7.25
N MET A 181 -14.47 16.55 6.74
CA MET A 181 -13.42 16.10 5.81
C MET A 181 -13.90 16.24 4.37
N TYR A 182 -13.18 17.04 3.58
CA TYR A 182 -13.40 17.14 2.14
C TYR A 182 -12.21 16.50 1.40
N ALA A 183 -12.47 15.42 0.65
CA ALA A 183 -11.45 14.60 -0.01
C ALA A 183 -11.77 14.43 -1.51
N PRO A 184 -11.64 15.49 -2.32
CA PRO A 184 -11.92 15.41 -3.75
C PRO A 184 -10.86 14.57 -4.46
N THR A 185 -11.25 13.91 -5.54
CA THR A 185 -10.28 13.28 -6.45
C THR A 185 -9.59 14.34 -7.32
N PHE A 186 -8.37 14.06 -7.76
CA PHE A 186 -7.61 14.95 -8.65
C PHE A 186 -8.42 15.37 -9.90
N ARG A 187 -8.24 16.62 -10.33
CA ARG A 187 -8.83 17.23 -11.52
C ARG A 187 -7.72 17.97 -12.27
N GLU A 188 -7.62 17.75 -13.57
CA GLU A 188 -6.61 18.41 -14.42
C GLU A 188 -6.86 19.91 -14.60
N TYR A 189 -8.11 20.35 -14.49
CA TYR A 189 -8.47 21.77 -14.59
C TYR A 189 -8.00 22.55 -13.35
N ARG A 190 -7.26 23.63 -13.60
CA ARG A 190 -6.54 24.50 -12.64
C ARG A 190 -7.40 25.27 -11.62
N TYR A 191 -8.71 25.03 -11.52
CA TYR A 191 -9.51 25.73 -10.53
C TYR A 191 -9.26 25.15 -9.14
N ASN A 192 -8.28 25.71 -8.44
CA ASN A 192 -7.99 25.33 -7.07
C ASN A 192 -9.05 25.94 -6.15
N LEU A 193 -10.18 25.24 -6.01
CA LEU A 193 -11.27 25.60 -5.09
C LEU A 193 -10.80 25.74 -3.63
N PHE A 194 -9.60 25.24 -3.31
CA PHE A 194 -9.02 25.18 -1.98
C PHE A 194 -7.57 25.64 -1.98
N ASP A 195 -7.26 26.75 -2.66
CA ASP A 195 -6.04 27.48 -2.33
C ASP A 195 -6.10 27.98 -0.86
N ASP A 196 -4.94 28.32 -0.28
CA ASP A 196 -4.85 28.71 1.13
C ASP A 196 -5.81 29.88 1.48
N LYS A 197 -6.06 30.75 0.49
CA LYS A 197 -6.99 31.88 0.60
C LYS A 197 -8.44 31.41 0.67
N SER A 198 -8.84 30.45 -0.15
CA SER A 198 -10.18 29.85 -0.18
C SER A 198 -10.46 29.03 1.07
N ILE A 199 -9.47 28.27 1.56
CA ILE A 199 -9.57 27.55 2.84
C ILE A 199 -9.76 28.53 4.00
N SER A 200 -8.97 29.61 4.05
CA SER A 200 -9.11 30.64 5.08
C SER A 200 -10.49 31.31 5.02
N LYS A 201 -10.98 31.64 3.83
CA LYS A 201 -12.32 32.22 3.62
C LYS A 201 -13.43 31.26 4.06
N MET A 202 -13.31 29.98 3.71
CA MET A 202 -14.25 28.93 4.13
C MET A 202 -14.26 28.76 5.65
N ASN A 203 -13.09 28.71 6.30
CA ASN A 203 -13.01 28.62 7.77
C ASN A 203 -13.66 29.83 8.44
N LYS A 204 -13.40 31.05 7.96
CA LYS A 204 -14.06 32.27 8.46
C LYS A 204 -15.58 32.23 8.32
N PHE A 205 -16.08 31.78 7.16
CA PHE A 205 -17.51 31.62 6.92
C PHE A 205 -18.13 30.58 7.86
N LEU A 206 -17.50 29.42 8.05
CA LEU A 206 -17.98 28.40 8.98
C LEU A 206 -17.97 28.88 10.43
N HIS A 207 -16.97 29.68 10.83
CA HIS A 207 -16.93 30.30 12.16
C HIS A 207 -18.06 31.31 12.35
N SER A 208 -18.38 32.16 11.37
CA SER A 208 -19.44 33.16 11.49
C SER A 208 -20.85 32.55 11.59
N LEU A 209 -21.06 31.37 11.01
CA LEU A 209 -22.29 30.60 11.17
C LEU A 209 -22.43 30.02 12.60
N ASN A 210 -21.33 29.66 13.25
CA ASN A 210 -21.34 29.13 14.62
C ASN A 210 -21.47 30.20 15.70
N THR A 211 -21.22 31.48 15.41
CA THR A 211 -21.37 32.59 16.38
C THR A 211 -22.77 33.22 16.39
N LYS A 212 -23.68 32.78 15.52
CA LYS A 212 -25.05 33.31 15.38
C LYS A 212 -26.13 32.43 16.02
N GLY A 213 -25.74 31.43 16.82
CA GLY A 213 -26.64 30.53 17.54
C GLY A 213 -26.46 30.63 19.05
#